data_AF-A0A846AX21-F1
#
_entry.id   AF-A0A846AX21-F1
#
_cell.length_a   1.000
_cell.length_b   1.000
_cell.length_c   1.000
_cell.angle_alpha   90.00
_cell.angle_beta   90.00
_cell.angle_gamma   90.00
#
_symmetry.space_group_name_H-M   'P 1'
#
loop_
_entity.id
_entity.type
_entity.pdbx_description
1 polymer ?
#
loop_
_entity_poly.entity_id
_entity_poly.type
_entity_poly.pdbx_seq_one_letter_code
_entity_poly.pdbx_strand_id
1 'polypeptide(L)' 'MVAKKAMIVKKASGYYLMITFTSSKSVPDNPVGERSLGIDAGIESFVATSTGKLIKSPKFLLSSLR' A
#
# COMPACT_ATOMS: atom_id res chain seq x y z
N MET A 1 -18.00 9.59 3.68
CA MET A 1 -17.03 9.06 4.65
C MET A 1 -17.00 10.01 5.84
N VAL A 2 -17.09 9.51 7.07
CA VAL A 2 -17.10 10.34 8.29
C VAL A 2 -15.79 10.10 9.05
N ALA A 3 -15.14 11.18 9.51
CA ALA A 3 -13.92 11.09 10.31
C ALA A 3 -14.25 10.51 11.69
N LYS A 4 -13.54 9.46 12.09
CA LYS A 4 -13.70 8.81 13.41
C LYS A 4 -12.82 9.46 14.47
N LYS A 5 -11.65 9.97 14.07
CA LYS A 5 -10.67 10.56 14.99
C LYS A 5 -9.82 11.60 14.27
N ALA A 6 -9.45 12.65 14.98
CA ALA A 6 -8.43 13.61 14.58
C ALA A 6 -7.44 13.80 15.74
N MET A 7 -6.14 13.77 15.45
CA MET A 7 -5.08 13.97 16.45
C MET A 7 -3.97 14.83 15.89
N ILE A 8 -3.46 15.76 16.71
CA ILE A 8 -2.25 16.50 16.41
C ILE A 8 -1.04 15.66 16.87
N VAL A 9 -0.09 15.40 15.98
CA VAL A 9 1.11 14.61 16.24
C VAL A 9 2.35 15.47 15.98
N LYS A 10 3.29 15.52 16.94
CA LYS A 10 4.60 16.16 16.77
C LYS A 10 5.59 15.15 16.18
N LYS A 11 6.22 15.50 15.06
CA LYS A 11 7.34 14.77 14.43
C LYS A 11 8.57 15.68 14.37
N ALA A 12 9.74 15.14 14.02
CA ALA A 12 10.97 15.92 13.88
C ALA A 12 10.84 17.11 12.90
N SER A 13 10.00 16.95 11.87
CA SER A 13 9.73 17.95 10.83
C SER A 13 8.61 18.94 11.16
N GLY A 14 7.93 18.81 12.31
CA GLY A 14 6.84 19.70 12.71
C GLY A 14 5.59 18.97 13.21
N TYR A 15 4.48 19.70 13.27
CA TYR A 15 3.18 19.19 13.73
C TYR A 15 2.30 18.78 12.56
N TYR A 16 1.56 17.67 12.72
CA TYR A 16 0.71 17.10 11.70
C TYR A 16 -0.68 16.78 12.26
N LEU A 17 -1.72 17.03 11.46
CA LEU A 17 -3.07 16.55 11.75
C LEU A 17 -3.24 15.16 11.14
N MET A 18 -3.38 14.14 11.98
CA MET A 18 -3.70 12.78 11.55
C MET A 18 -5.20 12.54 11.69
N ILE A 19 -5.88 12.31 10.57
CA ILE A 19 -7.32 12.04 10.51
C ILE A 19 -7.52 10.56 10.17
N THR A 20 -8.31 9.87 10.99
CA THR A 20 -8.67 8.46 10.76
C THR A 20 -10.11 8.36 10.28
N PHE A 21 -10.31 7.64 9.18
CA PHE A 21 -11.63 7.31 8.63
C PHE A 21 -11.90 5.83 8.79
N THR A 22 -13.17 5.46 8.96
CA THR A 22 -13.60 4.06 8.97
C THR A 22 -14.17 3.72 7.60
N SER A 23 -13.70 2.62 6.98
CA SER A 23 -14.34 2.05 5.80
C SER A 23 -15.64 1.35 6.18
N SER A 24 -16.69 1.50 5.39
CA SER A 24 -17.95 0.76 5.56
C SER A 24 -17.91 -0.65 4.95
N LYS A 25 -16.79 -1.03 4.32
CA LYS A 25 -16.62 -2.36 3.72
C LYS A 25 -16.22 -3.37 4.79
N SER A 26 -16.91 -4.50 4.81
CA SER A 26 -16.49 -5.68 5.55
C SER A 26 -15.26 -6.29 4.89
N VAL A 27 -14.24 -6.62 5.67
CA VAL A 27 -13.16 -7.48 5.21
C VAL A 27 -13.69 -8.91 5.31
N PRO A 28 -13.73 -9.68 4.21
CA PRO A 28 -14.16 -11.07 4.30
C PRO A 28 -13.22 -11.84 5.22
N ASP A 29 -13.77 -12.79 5.99
CA ASP A 29 -12.94 -13.78 6.67
C ASP A 29 -12.02 -14.44 5.66
N ASN A 30 -10.79 -14.75 6.09
CA ASN A 30 -9.72 -15.21 5.20
C ASN A 30 -10.28 -16.26 4.26
N PRO A 31 -10.49 -15.95 2.96
CA PRO A 31 -11.05 -16.93 2.08
C PRO A 31 -10.04 -18.06 2.05
N VAL A 32 -10.45 -19.26 2.45
CA VAL A 32 -9.71 -20.47 2.14
C VAL A 32 -9.84 -20.65 0.63
N GLY A 33 -9.15 -19.79 -0.11
CA GLY A 33 -9.15 -19.79 -1.55
C GLY A 33 -8.29 -20.95 -2.00
N GLU A 34 -8.75 -21.70 -3.00
CA GLU A 34 -7.96 -22.74 -3.68
C GLU A 34 -6.69 -22.16 -4.35
N ARG A 35 -6.63 -20.83 -4.52
CA ARG A 35 -5.59 -20.14 -5.28
C ARG A 35 -5.07 -18.91 -4.54
N SER A 36 -3.75 -18.86 -4.38
CA SER A 36 -3.02 -17.67 -3.98
C SER A 36 -2.54 -16.86 -5.19
N LEU A 37 -2.46 -15.54 -5.05
CA LEU A 37 -1.77 -14.66 -5.99
C LEU A 37 -0.42 -14.29 -5.38
N GLY A 38 0.65 -14.88 -5.88
CA GLY A 38 2.01 -14.48 -5.51
C GLY A 38 2.28 -13.08 -6.04
N ILE A 39 2.81 -12.20 -5.21
CA ILE A 39 3.21 -10.85 -5.56
C ILE A 39 4.67 -10.67 -5.13
N ASP A 40 5.53 -10.34 -6.07
CA ASP A 40 6.91 -9.93 -5.84
C ASP A 40 7.09 -8.47 -6.29
N ALA A 41 7.93 -7.72 -5.58
CA ALA A 41 8.17 -6.29 -5.84
C ALA A 41 9.67 -6.04 -6.00
N GLY A 42 10.08 -5.51 -7.15
CA GLY A 42 11.49 -5.38 -7.50
C GLY A 42 11.84 -4.15 -8.33
N ILE A 43 13.12 -4.07 -8.71
CA ILE A 43 13.69 -2.91 -9.43
C ILE A 43 13.29 -2.93 -10.90
N GLU A 44 13.34 -4.09 -11.56
CA GLU A 44 12.97 -4.22 -12.98
C GLU A 44 11.45 -4.10 -13.18
N SER A 45 10.68 -4.72 -12.27
CA SER A 45 9.23 -4.65 -12.23
C SER A 45 8.76 -4.27 -10.83
N PHE A 46 7.98 -3.19 -10.76
CA PHE A 46 7.35 -2.72 -9.53
C PHE A 46 6.49 -3.79 -8.87
N VAL A 47 5.78 -4.55 -9.71
CA VAL A 47 4.97 -5.69 -9.30
C VAL A 47 5.14 -6.79 -10.34
N ALA A 48 5.54 -7.97 -9.89
CA ALA A 48 5.46 -9.21 -10.65
C ALA A 48 4.47 -10.16 -9.96
N THR A 49 3.50 -10.68 -10.70
CA THR A 49 2.54 -11.64 -10.15
C THR A 49 2.86 -13.08 -10.58
N SER A 50 2.45 -14.06 -9.77
CA SER A 50 2.53 -15.48 -10.14
C SER A 50 1.70 -15.86 -11.37
N THR A 51 0.87 -14.94 -11.88
CA THR A 51 0.10 -15.07 -13.13
C THR A 51 0.79 -14.40 -14.33
N GLY A 52 2.04 -13.96 -14.20
CA GLY A 52 2.83 -13.36 -15.27
C GLY A 52 2.52 -11.89 -15.54
N LYS A 53 1.71 -11.22 -14.71
CA LYS A 53 1.47 -9.77 -14.85
C LYS A 53 2.67 -9.00 -14.31
N LEU A 54 3.22 -8.13 -15.14
CA LEU A 54 4.33 -7.23 -14.78
C LEU A 54 3.85 -5.77 -14.82
N ILE A 55 4.11 -5.03 -13.75
CA ILE A 55 3.95 -3.58 -13.69
C ILE A 55 5.35 -2.98 -13.67
N LYS A 56 5.65 -2.11 -14.64
CA LYS A 56 6.96 -1.49 -14.78
C LYS A 56 7.26 -0.55 -13.61
N SER A 57 8.51 -0.56 -13.15
CA SER A 57 9.01 0.37 -12.15
C SER A 57 8.89 1.84 -12.58
N PRO A 58 8.32 2.71 -11.73
CA PRO A 58 8.37 4.15 -11.93
C PRO A 58 9.81 4.64 -12.03
N LYS A 59 10.08 5.60 -12.93
CA LYS A 59 11.44 6.09 -13.21
C LYS A 59 12.16 6.63 -11.97
N PHE A 60 11.43 7.22 -11.02
CA PHE A 60 12.02 7.81 -9.81
C PHE A 60 12.58 6.75 -8.83
N LEU A 61 12.05 5.52 -8.86
CA LEU A 61 12.58 4.40 -8.05
C LEU A 61 13.92 3.90 -8.59
N LEU A 62 14.13 4.03 -9.91
CA LEU A 62 15.42 3.70 -10.53
C LEU A 62 16.49 4.75 -10.22
N SER A 63 16.10 6.02 -10.07
CA SER A 63 17.06 7.09 -9.76
C SER A 63 17.58 7.06 -8.33
N SER A 64 16.84 6.47 -7.37
CA SER A 64 17.27 6.38 -5.97
C SER A 64 18.26 5.24 -5.68
N LEU A 65 18.60 4.44 -6.70
CA LEU A 65 19.52 3.30 -6.61
C LEU A 65 20.91 3.60 -7.22
N ARG A 66 21.15 4.85 -7.63
CA ARG A 66 22.44 5.34 -8.12
C ARG A 66 23.21 6.10 -7.04
#